data_AF-A0A3Q0E5I3-F1
#
_entry.id   AF-A0A3Q0E5I3-F1
#
_cell.length_a   1.000
_cell.length_b   1.000
_cell.length_c   1.000
_cell.angle_alpha   90.00
_cell.angle_beta   90.00
_cell.angle_gamma   90.00
#
_symmetry.space_group_name_H-M   'P 1'
#
loop_
_entity.id
_entity.type
_entity.pdbx_description
1 polymer ?
#
loop_
_entity_poly.entity_id
_entity_poly.type
_entity_poly.pdbx_seq_one_letter_code
_entity_poly.pdbx_strand_id
1 'polypeptide(L)' 'MFGRLTLPQLLFATFLGIAGGIYIYQPIFEQYSRDQKGIKEELKLAQETEKKS' A
#
# COMPACT_ATOMS: atom_id res chain seq x y z
N MET A 1 4.26 29.32 -18.87
CA MET A 1 3.79 28.61 -20.07
C MET A 1 3.50 27.15 -19.71
N PHE A 2 2.32 26.84 -19.16
CA PHE A 2 1.86 25.45 -19.02
C PHE A 2 1.16 25.08 -20.34
N GLY A 3 1.96 24.69 -21.33
CA GLY A 3 1.45 24.19 -22.60
C GLY A 3 0.52 23.01 -22.33
N ARG A 4 -0.63 22.97 -23.00
CA ARG A 4 -1.60 21.87 -22.90
C ARG A 4 -0.84 20.55 -23.03
N LEU A 5 -0.83 19.74 -21.96
CA LEU A 5 -0.25 18.41 -22.03
C LEU A 5 -0.97 17.65 -23.14
N THR A 6 -0.21 17.13 -24.08
CA THR A 6 -0.77 16.33 -25.16
C THR A 6 -1.32 15.02 -24.58
N LEU A 7 -2.39 14.49 -25.18
CA LEU A 7 -3.02 13.22 -24.78
C LEU A 7 -2.00 12.08 -24.48
N PRO A 8 -0.95 11.88 -25.31
CA PRO A 8 0.09 10.89 -25.04
C PRO A 8 0.90 11.17 -23.76
N GLN A 9 1.18 12.42 -23.44
CA GLN A 9 1.91 12.79 -22.22
C GLN A 9 1.09 12.54 -20.96
N LEU A 10 -0.24 12.75 -21.03
CA LEU A 10 -1.15 12.41 -19.93
C LEU A 10 -1.20 10.90 -19.68
N LEU A 11 -1.32 10.11 -20.74
CA LEU A 11 -1.32 8.65 -20.64
C LEU A 11 0.01 8.16 -20.06
N PHE A 12 1.13 8.67 -20.57
CA PHE A 12 2.46 8.30 -20.08
C PHE A 12 2.64 8.64 -18.60
N ALA A 13 2.28 9.85 -18.16
CA ALA A 13 2.36 10.24 -16.75
C ALA A 13 1.44 9.38 -15.87
N THR A 14 0.27 9.01 -16.37
CA THR A 14 -0.67 8.12 -15.67
C THR A 14 -0.08 6.72 -15.49
N PHE A 15 0.45 6.13 -16.56
CA PHE A 15 1.12 4.82 -16.49
C PHE A 15 2.36 4.86 -15.61
N LEU A 16 3.16 5.92 -15.63
CA LEU A 16 4.31 6.11 -14.74
C LEU A 16 3.88 6.24 -13.28
N GLY A 17 2.81 6.98 -12.99
CA GLY A 17 2.27 7.10 -11.64
C GLY A 17 1.76 5.77 -11.10
N ILE A 18 1.03 5.00 -11.92
CA ILE A 18 0.51 3.68 -11.54
C ILE A 18 1.65 2.67 -11.43
N ALA A 19 2.54 2.59 -12.40
CA ALA A 19 3.66 1.65 -12.39
C ALA A 19 4.64 1.98 -11.26
N GLY A 20 5.01 3.25 -11.07
CA GLY A 20 5.84 3.69 -9.94
C GLY A 20 5.15 3.45 -8.60
N GLY A 21 3.85 3.74 -8.53
CA GLY A 21 3.02 3.44 -7.36
C GLY A 21 3.05 1.96 -7.03
N ILE A 22 2.74 1.07 -7.97
CA ILE A 22 2.71 -0.39 -7.76
C ILE A 22 4.11 -0.94 -7.50
N TYR A 23 5.14 -0.52 -8.24
CA TYR A 23 6.48 -1.09 -8.12
C TYR A 23 7.20 -0.68 -6.83
N ILE A 24 6.89 0.51 -6.30
CA ILE A 24 7.39 0.95 -4.98
C ILE A 24 6.48 0.40 -3.87
N TYR A 25 5.16 0.39 -4.07
CA TYR A 25 4.21 -0.04 -3.05
C TYR A 25 4.24 -1.55 -2.83
N GLN A 26 4.39 -2.37 -3.88
CA GLN A 26 4.34 -3.83 -3.77
C GLN A 26 5.41 -4.41 -2.82
N PRO A 27 6.72 -4.08 -2.92
CA PRO A 27 7.73 -4.63 -1.99
C PRO A 27 7.55 -4.11 -0.56
N ILE A 28 7.18 -2.84 -0.37
CA ILE A 28 6.94 -2.26 0.95
C ILE A 28 5.67 -2.85 1.59
N PHE A 29 4.62 -3.02 0.79
CA PHE A 29 3.34 -3.54 1.22
C PHE A 29 3.39 -5.02 1.55
N GLU A 30 4.21 -5.81 0.86
CA GLU A 30 4.33 -7.24 1.16
C GLU A 30 4.95 -7.48 2.55
N GLN A 31 5.97 -6.70 2.90
CA GLN A 31 6.53 -6.70 4.24
C GLN A 31 5.52 -6.14 5.26
N TYR A 32 4.87 -5.02 4.95
CA TYR A 32 3.84 -4.44 5.80
C TYR A 32 2.62 -5.35 6.02
N SER A 33 2.22 -6.12 5.02
CA SER A 33 1.11 -7.07 5.07
C SER A 33 1.47 -8.28 5.94
N ARG A 34 2.72 -8.75 5.89
CA ARG A 34 3.22 -9.77 6.82
C ARG A 34 3.25 -9.24 8.26
N ASP A 35 3.75 -8.02 8.45
CA ASP A 35 3.84 -7.41 9.79
C ASP A 35 2.44 -7.13 10.37
N GLN A 36 1.48 -6.69 9.54
CA GLN A 36 0.08 -6.51 9.95
C GLN A 36 -0.60 -7.81 10.39
N LYS A 37 -0.25 -8.95 9.76
CA LYS A 37 -0.79 -10.26 10.17
C LYS A 37 -0.31 -10.62 11.58
N GLY A 38 0.97 -10.40 11.87
CA GLY A 38 1.53 -10.61 13.21
C GLY A 38 0.88 -9.71 14.27
N ILE A 39 0.74 -8.42 13.97
CA ILE A 39 0.09 -7.47 14.89
C ILE A 39 -1.38 -7.83 15.11
N LYS A 40 -2.12 -8.20 14.06
CA LYS A 40 -3.52 -8.64 14.18
C LYS A 40 -3.67 -9.90 15.02
N GLU A 41 -2.70 -10.82 14.96
CA GLU A 41 -2.71 -12.06 15.75
C GLU A 41 -2.42 -11.78 17.23
N GLU A 42 -1.42 -10.94 17.54
CA GLU A 42 -1.18 -10.45 18.91
C GLU A 42 -2.38 -9.72 19.50
N LEU A 43 -3.02 -8.85 18.72
CA LEU A 43 -4.19 -8.08 19.17
C LEU A 43 -5.39 -9.00 19.47
N LYS A 44 -5.54 -10.08 18.69
CA LYS A 44 -6.55 -11.12 18.93
C LYS A 44 -6.27 -11.88 20.23
N LEU A 45 -5.00 -12.24 20.46
CA LEU A 45 -4.56 -13.00 21.63
C LEU A 45 -4.64 -12.16 22.92
N ALA A 46 -4.33 -10.86 22.83
CA ALA A 46 -4.52 -9.90 23.91
C ALA A 46 -6.00 -9.74 24.28
N GLN A 47 -6.89 -9.60 23.29
CA GLN A 47 -8.34 -9.54 23.56
C GLN A 47 -8.90 -10.85 24.13
N GLU A 48 -8.40 -12.01 23.70
CA GLU A 48 -8.84 -13.30 24.25
C GLU A 48 -8.36 -13.50 25.69
N THR A 49 -7.20 -12.95 26.05
CA THR A 49 -6.66 -12.95 27.42
C THR A 49 -7.45 -12.00 28.32
N GLU A 50 -7.81 -10.81 27.84
CA GLU A 50 -8.59 -9.83 28.59
C GLU A 50 -10.05 -10.29 28.82
N LYS A 51 -10.64 -11.03 27.86
CA LYS A 51 -12.02 -11.54 27.95
C LYS A 51 -12.18 -12.79 28.81
N LYS A 52 -11.07 -13.44 29.18
CA LYS A 52 -11.02 -14.66 30.01
C LYS A 52 -10.65 -14.36 31.48
N SER A 53 -10.38 -13.10 31.81
CA SER A 53 -10.09 -12.62 33.16
C SER A 53 -11.30 -12.02 33.85
#